data_AF-A0AAU1S1J8-F1
#
_entry.id   AF-A0AAU1S1J8-F1
#
_cell.length_a   1.000
_cell.length_b   1.000
_cell.length_c   1.000
_cell.angle_alpha   90.00
_cell.angle_beta   90.00
_cell.angle_gamma   90.00
#
_symmetry.space_group_name_H-M   'P 1'
#
loop_
_entity.id
_entity.type
_entity.pdbx_description
1 polymer ?
#
loop_
_entity_poly.entity_id
_entity_poly.type
_entity_poly.pdbx_seq_one_letter_code
_entity_poly.pdbx_strand_id
1 'polypeptide(L)'
;MQRGLVHALAWSLATGAAVTLSWWGVHTVMAGTAYDPPRAVPISASARDGRSGADALSSSTRRPESTPAPTPSSSPRTAPKPSATPPREPSRTPSSSPSPPRAPKRSGTVKSYPTDGGRVVFELGTDWAKLVSATPDPGWSMRVWTNTTWIRVNFTTDDGTTVSVFCTWNDHPPMVEIV
;
A
#
# COMPACT_ATOMS: atom_id res chain seq x y z
N MET A 1 6.25 44.60 -18.21
CA MET A 1 6.66 43.20 -17.98
C MET A 1 6.63 42.76 -16.51
N GLN A 2 6.80 43.66 -15.52
CA GLN A 2 6.83 43.31 -14.09
C GLN A 2 5.51 42.71 -13.53
N ARG A 3 4.34 43.12 -14.05
CA ARG A 3 3.02 42.69 -13.53
C ARG A 3 2.74 41.20 -13.72
N GLY A 4 3.18 40.60 -14.83
CA GLY A 4 3.03 39.16 -15.06
C GLY A 4 3.91 38.30 -14.15
N LEU A 5 5.12 38.81 -13.84
CA LEU A 5 6.07 38.14 -12.94
C LEU A 5 5.54 38.10 -11.50
N VAL A 6 4.93 39.20 -11.04
CA VAL A 6 4.29 39.26 -9.70
C VAL A 6 3.09 38.31 -9.62
N HIS A 7 2.27 38.20 -10.66
CA HIS A 7 1.13 37.27 -10.66
C HIS A 7 1.58 35.81 -10.67
N ALA A 8 2.60 35.45 -11.45
CA ALA A 8 3.16 34.10 -11.44
C ALA A 8 3.74 33.72 -10.06
N LEU A 9 4.39 34.68 -9.41
CA LEU A 9 5.00 34.48 -8.09
C LEU A 9 3.93 34.36 -6.99
N ALA A 10 2.89 35.20 -7.04
CA ALA A 10 1.74 35.12 -6.14
C ALA A 10 0.97 33.79 -6.31
N TRP A 11 0.75 33.36 -7.55
CA TRP A 11 0.10 32.08 -7.86
C TRP A 11 0.92 30.88 -7.36
N SER A 12 2.25 30.94 -7.51
CA SER A 12 3.15 29.89 -7.03
C SER A 12 3.15 29.82 -5.50
N LEU A 13 3.17 30.96 -4.81
CA LEU A 13 3.09 31.01 -3.35
C LEU A 13 1.76 30.47 -2.83
N ALA A 14 0.64 30.85 -3.43
CA ALA A 14 -0.68 30.37 -3.06
C ALA A 14 -0.80 28.84 -3.21
N THR A 15 -0.28 28.29 -4.32
CA THR A 15 -0.29 26.83 -4.57
C THR A 15 0.63 26.10 -3.60
N GLY A 16 1.81 26.66 -3.32
CA GLY A 16 2.74 26.12 -2.33
C GLY A 16 2.10 26.03 -0.95
N ALA A 17 1.43 27.09 -0.50
CA ALA A 17 0.73 27.14 0.78
C ALA A 17 -0.42 26.13 0.86
N ALA A 18 -1.20 25.97 -0.22
CA ALA A 18 -2.27 24.97 -0.27
C ALA A 18 -1.74 23.54 -0.15
N VAL A 19 -0.64 23.22 -0.83
CA VAL A 19 0.00 21.89 -0.78
C VAL A 19 0.59 21.60 0.60
N THR A 20 1.24 22.59 1.24
CA THR A 20 1.80 22.39 2.59
C THR A 20 0.71 22.19 3.63
N LEU A 21 -0.39 22.95 3.56
CA LEU A 21 -1.54 22.77 4.46
C LEU A 21 -2.21 21.41 4.26
N SER A 22 -2.38 20.96 3.01
CA SER A 22 -2.95 19.63 2.70
C SER A 22 -2.07 18.50 3.23
N TRP A 23 -0.75 18.59 3.02
CA TRP A 23 0.21 17.62 3.56
C TRP A 23 0.17 17.57 5.09
N TRP A 24 0.19 18.74 5.75
CA TRP A 24 0.13 18.81 7.22
C TRP A 24 -1.15 18.19 7.77
N GLY A 25 -2.32 18.51 7.20
CA GLY A 25 -3.60 17.98 7.66
C GLY A 25 -3.72 16.45 7.57
N VAL A 26 -3.22 15.85 6.48
CA VAL A 26 -3.22 14.38 6.34
C VAL A 26 -2.23 13.74 7.32
N HIS A 27 -1.04 14.34 7.46
CA HIS A 27 -0.01 13.79 8.32
C HIS A 27 -0.37 13.88 9.81
N THR A 28 -1.05 14.95 10.25
CA THR A 28 -1.50 15.09 11.65
C THR A 28 -2.57 14.06 12.02
N VAL A 29 -3.53 13.79 11.12
CA VAL A 29 -4.54 12.75 11.33
C VAL A 29 -3.88 11.37 11.45
N MET A 30 -2.93 11.05 10.57
CA MET A 30 -2.21 9.78 10.65
C MET A 30 -1.29 9.68 11.89
N ALA A 31 -0.69 10.79 12.34
CA ALA A 31 0.13 10.79 13.54
C ALA A 31 -0.69 10.76 14.84
N GLY A 32 -1.92 11.28 14.81
CA GLY A 32 -2.85 11.30 15.95
C GLY A 32 -3.46 9.94 16.29
N THR A 33 -3.29 8.92 15.45
CA THR A 33 -3.69 7.53 15.76
C THR A 33 -2.57 6.77 16.47
N ALA A 34 -1.86 7.42 17.40
CA ALA A 34 -0.98 6.74 18.34
C ALA A 34 -1.82 5.78 19.18
N TYR A 35 -1.92 4.57 18.64
CA TYR A 35 -2.53 3.39 19.20
C TYR A 35 -2.07 3.22 20.63
N ASP A 36 -2.98 3.31 21.60
CA ASP A 36 -2.71 2.97 22.99
C ASP A 36 -2.58 1.44 23.06
N PRO A 37 -1.37 0.87 23.25
CA PRO A 37 -1.22 -0.56 23.36
C PRO A 37 -1.90 -1.00 24.67
N PRO A 38 -2.78 -2.03 24.65
CA PRO A 38 -3.51 -2.44 25.84
C PRO A 38 -2.52 -2.86 26.94
N ARG A 39 -2.49 -2.07 28.02
CA ARG A 39 -1.77 -2.41 29.24
C ARG A 39 -2.45 -3.62 29.87
N ALA A 40 -1.76 -4.75 29.90
CA ALA A 40 -2.19 -5.93 30.62
C ALA A 40 -2.29 -5.61 32.12
N VAL A 41 -3.49 -5.69 32.67
CA VAL A 41 -3.74 -5.64 34.11
C VAL A 41 -3.33 -6.99 34.69
N PRO A 42 -2.32 -7.07 35.59
CA PRO A 42 -2.01 -8.31 36.27
C PRO A 42 -3.14 -8.67 37.24
N ILE A 43 -3.83 -9.79 36.99
CA ILE A 43 -4.77 -10.37 37.94
C ILE A 43 -3.94 -11.04 39.04
N SER A 44 -3.84 -10.37 40.19
CA SER A 44 -3.31 -10.98 41.41
C SER A 44 -4.24 -12.11 41.84
N ALA A 45 -3.92 -13.35 41.46
CA ALA A 45 -4.57 -14.54 42.00
C ALA A 45 -4.14 -14.72 43.46
N SER A 46 -4.90 -14.12 44.38
CA SER A 46 -4.78 -14.39 45.81
C SER A 46 -5.34 -15.78 46.12
N ALA A 47 -4.42 -16.75 46.23
CA ALA A 47 -4.36 -17.87 47.17
C ALA A 47 -5.66 -18.44 47.78
N ARG A 48 -5.95 -19.74 47.53
CA ARG A 48 -5.86 -20.79 48.58
C ARG A 48 -6.09 -22.24 48.08
N ASP A 49 -5.18 -23.10 48.55
CA ASP A 49 -5.32 -24.49 49.00
C ASP A 49 -5.54 -25.66 48.01
N GLY A 50 -4.54 -26.58 47.96
CA GLY A 50 -4.76 -27.97 47.49
C GLY A 50 -3.53 -28.80 47.05
N ARG A 51 -2.70 -29.26 48.00
CA ARG A 51 -1.89 -30.52 48.03
C ARG A 51 -1.20 -31.10 46.76
N SER A 52 0.14 -31.14 46.86
CA SER A 52 1.07 -32.29 46.67
C SER A 52 1.12 -33.09 45.35
N GLY A 53 2.30 -33.07 44.73
CA GLY A 53 3.10 -34.29 44.53
C GLY A 53 3.23 -34.87 43.11
N ALA A 54 4.46 -34.77 42.60
CA ALA A 54 5.19 -35.77 41.79
C ALA A 54 5.08 -35.79 40.24
N ASP A 55 6.30 -35.87 39.68
CA ASP A 55 6.73 -36.45 38.41
C ASP A 55 6.62 -35.66 37.09
N ALA A 56 7.68 -34.86 36.89
CA ALA A 56 8.65 -34.91 35.78
C ALA A 56 8.22 -35.56 34.45
N LEU A 57 8.51 -34.84 33.35
CA LEU A 57 9.53 -35.25 32.36
C LEU A 57 9.72 -34.16 31.28
N SER A 58 10.97 -33.69 31.18
CA SER A 58 11.73 -33.42 29.94
C SER A 58 11.22 -32.31 28.98
N SER A 59 12.07 -31.48 28.34
CA SER A 59 13.51 -31.52 28.18
C SER A 59 14.07 -30.12 27.94
N SER A 60 15.30 -29.96 28.40
CA SER A 60 16.22 -28.84 28.19
C SER A 60 16.61 -28.69 26.72
N THR A 61 16.65 -27.45 26.23
CA THR A 61 17.78 -26.97 25.44
C THR A 61 18.09 -25.55 25.86
N ARG A 62 19.28 -25.39 26.44
CA ARG A 62 19.83 -24.11 26.89
C ARG A 62 20.20 -23.21 25.70
N ARG A 63 19.94 -21.93 25.98
CA ARG A 63 20.47 -20.64 25.50
C ARG A 63 21.96 -20.61 25.07
N PRO A 64 22.37 -19.56 24.33
CA PRO A 64 22.93 -18.38 25.01
C PRO A 64 22.33 -17.06 24.45
N GLU A 65 21.77 -16.18 25.27
CA GLU A 65 22.39 -15.12 26.08
C GLU A 65 22.51 -13.83 25.26
N SER A 66 21.72 -12.83 25.66
CA SER A 66 21.86 -11.46 25.21
C SER A 66 21.35 -10.56 26.32
N THR A 67 22.28 -9.84 26.93
CA THR A 67 22.07 -8.75 27.89
C THR A 67 22.52 -7.45 27.20
N PRO A 68 22.29 -6.24 27.76
CA PRO A 68 21.21 -5.31 27.47
C PRO A 68 21.65 -4.03 26.70
N ALA A 69 20.65 -3.17 26.38
CA ALA A 69 20.62 -1.83 25.72
C ALA A 69 21.72 -0.80 26.15
N PRO A 70 22.00 0.36 25.46
CA PRO A 70 21.02 1.42 25.07
C PRO A 70 21.29 2.40 23.87
N THR A 71 20.21 3.10 23.45
CA THR A 71 20.09 4.52 22.99
C THR A 71 20.54 5.04 21.58
N PRO A 72 20.00 6.19 21.09
CA PRO A 72 19.63 6.44 19.69
C PRO A 72 20.45 7.53 18.95
N SER A 73 20.29 7.60 17.62
CA SER A 73 20.49 8.81 16.79
C SER A 73 19.81 8.58 15.43
N SER A 74 18.75 9.30 15.09
CA SER A 74 18.68 10.66 14.57
C SER A 74 19.12 10.81 13.11
N SER A 75 18.13 11.17 12.29
CA SER A 75 18.18 12.07 11.14
C SER A 75 18.25 11.54 9.70
N PRO A 76 17.64 12.29 8.75
CA PRO A 76 16.98 11.76 7.55
C PRO A 76 17.59 12.26 6.23
N ARG A 77 17.34 11.58 5.11
CA ARG A 77 17.42 12.19 3.76
C ARG A 77 16.68 11.36 2.71
N THR A 78 15.47 11.78 2.33
CA THR A 78 15.14 12.55 1.10
C THR A 78 15.06 11.68 -0.15
N ALA A 79 13.85 11.17 -0.41
CA ALA A 79 13.45 10.65 -1.71
C ALA A 79 13.26 11.79 -2.72
N PRO A 80 13.67 11.63 -3.99
CA PRO A 80 13.42 12.64 -5.02
C PRO A 80 11.98 12.53 -5.55
N LYS A 81 11.23 13.63 -5.50
CA LYS A 81 9.92 13.80 -6.16
C LYS A 81 10.13 14.44 -7.55
N PRO A 82 9.30 14.11 -8.57
CA PRO A 82 9.59 14.40 -9.96
C PRO A 82 9.30 15.85 -10.35
N SER A 83 10.14 16.37 -11.23
CA SER A 83 9.97 17.70 -11.82
C SER A 83 9.12 17.59 -13.08
N ALA A 84 8.02 18.34 -13.11
CA ALA A 84 7.21 18.59 -14.28
C ALA A 84 7.15 20.11 -14.50
N THR A 85 7.57 20.58 -15.67
CA THR A 85 7.13 21.87 -16.22
C THR A 85 7.28 21.83 -17.75
N PRO A 86 6.23 22.15 -18.53
CA PRO A 86 6.33 22.43 -19.96
C PRO A 86 6.55 23.93 -20.21
N PRO A 87 7.19 24.30 -21.33
CA PRO A 87 6.57 25.32 -22.18
C PRO A 87 6.56 24.94 -23.68
N ARG A 88 5.39 25.14 -24.30
CA ARG A 88 5.10 25.24 -25.75
C ARG A 88 5.40 26.69 -26.16
N GLU A 89 5.97 27.12 -27.30
CA GLU A 89 6.11 26.70 -28.71
C GLU A 89 7.12 27.71 -29.38
N PRO A 90 7.31 27.80 -30.71
CA PRO A 90 7.52 26.81 -31.78
C PRO A 90 8.89 27.02 -32.46
N SER A 91 9.52 25.98 -33.02
CA SER A 91 10.29 26.12 -34.28
C SER A 91 10.73 24.77 -34.86
N ARG A 92 10.66 24.72 -36.18
CA ARG A 92 10.84 23.58 -37.08
C ARG A 92 12.29 23.10 -37.10
N THR A 93 12.50 21.78 -36.96
CA THR A 93 13.53 20.98 -37.67
C THR A 93 13.32 19.49 -37.35
N PRO A 94 13.49 18.56 -38.30
CA PRO A 94 13.33 17.12 -38.02
C PRO A 94 14.59 16.61 -37.31
N SER A 95 14.54 16.54 -35.98
CA SER A 95 15.59 15.90 -35.18
C SER A 95 15.14 14.48 -34.84
N SER A 96 15.75 13.50 -35.49
CA SER A 96 15.63 12.08 -35.17
C SER A 96 16.09 11.83 -33.74
N SER A 97 15.14 11.83 -32.80
CA SER A 97 15.39 11.47 -31.41
C SER A 97 15.49 9.94 -31.29
N PRO A 98 16.56 9.38 -30.70
CA PRO A 98 16.63 7.96 -30.43
C PRO A 98 15.53 7.59 -29.44
N SER A 99 14.61 6.72 -29.86
CA SER A 99 13.57 6.17 -28.99
C SER A 99 14.25 5.55 -27.75
N PRO A 100 13.73 5.80 -26.54
CA PRO A 100 14.25 5.14 -25.34
C PRO A 100 14.16 3.63 -25.53
N PRO A 101 15.14 2.84 -25.05
CA PRO A 101 15.11 1.40 -25.17
C PRO A 101 13.80 0.89 -24.57
N ARG A 102 12.97 0.27 -25.42
CA ARG A 102 11.69 -0.31 -25.05
C ARG A 102 11.97 -1.33 -23.96
N ALA A 103 11.56 -1.03 -22.72
CA ALA A 103 11.62 -1.99 -21.63
C ALA A 103 10.99 -3.31 -22.12
N PRO A 104 11.57 -4.47 -21.80
CA PRO A 104 11.03 -5.75 -22.25
C PRO A 104 9.58 -5.82 -21.80
N LYS A 105 8.66 -5.80 -22.78
CA LYS A 105 7.24 -5.91 -22.49
C LYS A 105 7.03 -7.34 -22.03
N ARG A 106 6.92 -7.54 -20.72
CA ARG A 106 6.30 -8.76 -20.18
C ARG A 106 4.91 -8.79 -20.79
N SER A 107 4.69 -9.69 -21.75
CA SER A 107 3.42 -9.84 -22.43
C SER A 107 2.51 -10.69 -21.56
N GLY A 108 1.41 -10.11 -21.08
CA GLY A 108 0.31 -10.84 -20.47
C GLY A 108 -0.94 -10.85 -21.34
N THR A 109 -1.83 -11.80 -21.07
CA THR A 109 -3.18 -11.82 -21.63
C THR A 109 -4.11 -11.03 -20.71
N VAL A 110 -4.81 -10.03 -21.25
CA VAL A 110 -5.80 -9.28 -20.49
C VAL A 110 -7.12 -10.05 -20.44
N LYS A 111 -7.64 -10.31 -19.25
CA LYS A 111 -8.93 -10.97 -19.02
C LYS A 111 -9.82 -10.15 -18.10
N SER A 112 -11.10 -10.09 -18.43
CA SER A 112 -12.12 -9.44 -17.61
C SER A 112 -12.97 -10.48 -16.88
N TYR A 113 -13.25 -10.20 -15.62
CA TYR A 113 -14.02 -11.00 -14.68
C TYR A 113 -15.22 -10.17 -14.20
N PRO A 114 -16.42 -10.38 -14.75
CA PRO A 114 -17.63 -9.79 -14.21
C PRO A 114 -18.00 -10.50 -12.89
N THR A 115 -18.50 -9.73 -11.93
CA THR A 115 -19.01 -10.21 -10.64
C THR A 115 -20.30 -9.45 -10.30
N ASP A 116 -21.02 -9.88 -9.27
CA ASP A 116 -22.23 -9.16 -8.83
C ASP A 116 -21.94 -7.76 -8.26
N GLY A 117 -20.69 -7.52 -7.83
CA GLY A 117 -20.25 -6.24 -7.29
C GLY A 117 -19.56 -5.31 -8.28
N GLY A 118 -19.36 -5.75 -9.53
CA GLY A 118 -18.72 -4.97 -10.57
C GLY A 118 -17.86 -5.78 -11.52
N ARG A 119 -16.77 -5.18 -11.99
CA ARG A 119 -15.88 -5.78 -12.98
C ARG A 119 -14.42 -5.64 -12.57
N VAL A 120 -13.68 -6.75 -12.63
CA VAL A 120 -12.24 -6.78 -12.45
C VAL A 120 -11.56 -7.15 -13.77
N VAL A 121 -10.44 -6.52 -14.07
CA VAL A 121 -9.63 -6.82 -15.26
C VAL A 121 -8.20 -7.05 -14.82
N PHE A 122 -7.68 -8.22 -15.13
CA PHE A 122 -6.30 -8.61 -14.87
C PHE A 122 -5.54 -8.80 -16.17
N GLU A 123 -4.28 -8.41 -16.16
CA GLU A 123 -3.28 -8.87 -17.12
C GLU A 123 -2.58 -10.09 -16.51
N LEU A 124 -2.70 -11.24 -17.15
CA LEU A 124 -2.17 -12.51 -16.68
C LEU A 124 -0.96 -12.92 -17.54
N GLY A 125 0.22 -12.99 -16.93
CA GLY A 125 1.43 -13.56 -17.51
C GLY A 125 1.57 -15.05 -17.20
N THR A 126 2.77 -15.59 -17.46
CA THR A 126 3.08 -17.01 -17.20
C THR A 126 3.19 -17.33 -15.72
N ASP A 127 3.71 -16.40 -14.92
CA ASP A 127 4.07 -16.54 -13.50
C ASP A 127 3.80 -15.25 -12.71
N TRP A 128 2.99 -14.34 -13.27
CA TRP A 128 2.65 -13.06 -12.65
C TRP A 128 1.28 -12.59 -13.10
N ALA A 129 0.61 -11.78 -12.29
CA ALA A 129 -0.55 -11.03 -12.72
C ALA A 129 -0.49 -9.58 -12.25
N LYS A 130 -1.22 -8.73 -12.95
CA LYS A 130 -1.38 -7.31 -12.61
C LYS A 130 -2.82 -6.91 -12.71
N LEU A 131 -3.30 -6.14 -11.73
CA LEU A 131 -4.58 -5.49 -11.81
C LEU A 131 -4.52 -4.35 -12.83
N VAL A 132 -5.33 -4.44 -13.89
CA VAL A 132 -5.46 -3.39 -14.91
C VAL A 132 -6.53 -2.39 -14.49
N SER A 133 -7.69 -2.89 -14.08
CA SER A 133 -8.79 -2.08 -13.58
C SER A 133 -9.70 -2.89 -12.66
N ALA A 134 -10.29 -2.23 -11.68
CA ALA A 134 -11.42 -2.75 -10.93
C ALA A 134 -12.45 -1.62 -10.81
N THR A 135 -13.69 -1.89 -11.21
CA THR A 135 -14.76 -0.91 -11.25
C THR A 135 -15.95 -1.48 -10.50
N PRO A 136 -16.35 -0.89 -9.36
CA PRO A 136 -17.56 -1.32 -8.66
C PRO A 136 -18.81 -0.91 -9.43
N ASP A 137 -19.85 -1.72 -9.31
CA ASP A 137 -21.19 -1.33 -9.73
C ASP A 137 -21.82 -0.35 -8.72
N PRO A 138 -22.84 0.43 -9.11
CA PRO A 138 -23.52 1.35 -8.20
C PRO A 138 -24.01 0.66 -6.93
N GLY A 139 -23.79 1.28 -5.76
CA GLY A 139 -24.15 0.70 -4.45
C GLY A 139 -23.12 -0.27 -3.87
N TRP A 140 -22.02 -0.53 -4.58
CA TRP A 140 -20.89 -1.32 -4.08
C TRP A 140 -19.69 -0.45 -3.75
N SER A 141 -19.11 -0.70 -2.58
CA SER A 141 -17.80 -0.21 -2.19
C SER A 141 -16.72 -1.19 -2.63
N MET A 142 -15.56 -0.68 -3.08
CA MET A 142 -14.45 -1.51 -3.54
C MET A 142 -13.21 -1.34 -2.69
N ARG A 143 -12.51 -2.45 -2.41
CA ARG A 143 -11.18 -2.45 -1.78
C ARG A 143 -10.24 -3.39 -2.53
N VAL A 144 -8.99 -2.98 -2.70
CA VAL A 144 -7.96 -3.75 -3.39
C VAL A 144 -6.78 -3.97 -2.47
N TRP A 145 -6.29 -5.21 -2.43
CA TRP A 145 -5.05 -5.59 -1.77
C TRP A 145 -4.12 -6.24 -2.80
N THR A 146 -2.84 -5.89 -2.75
CA THR A 146 -1.83 -6.41 -3.67
C THR A 146 -0.62 -6.88 -2.89
N ASN A 147 -0.08 -8.02 -3.30
CA ASN A 147 1.15 -8.61 -2.78
C ASN A 147 2.01 -9.11 -3.96
N THR A 148 3.15 -9.73 -3.66
CA THR A 148 4.09 -10.25 -4.65
C THR A 148 3.53 -11.42 -5.45
N THR A 149 2.68 -12.25 -4.83
CA THR A 149 2.16 -13.50 -5.40
C THR A 149 0.63 -13.57 -5.45
N TRP A 150 -0.05 -12.48 -5.10
CA TRP A 150 -1.51 -12.43 -5.14
C TRP A 150 -2.08 -11.01 -5.17
N ILE A 151 -3.30 -10.88 -5.68
CA ILE A 151 -4.15 -9.70 -5.64
C ILE A 151 -5.53 -10.11 -5.16
N ARG A 152 -6.14 -9.32 -4.27
CA ARG A 152 -7.53 -9.47 -3.84
C ARG A 152 -8.29 -8.19 -4.15
N VAL A 153 -9.48 -8.33 -4.71
CA VAL A 153 -10.45 -7.24 -4.89
C VAL A 153 -11.72 -7.63 -4.14
N ASN A 154 -12.15 -6.84 -3.16
CA ASN A 154 -13.47 -6.99 -2.56
C ASN A 154 -14.40 -5.92 -3.08
N PHE A 155 -15.63 -6.35 -3.35
CA PHE A 155 -16.81 -5.51 -3.47
C PHE A 155 -17.69 -5.77 -2.26
N THR A 156 -18.15 -4.71 -1.59
CA THR A 156 -19.02 -4.80 -0.42
C THR A 156 -20.19 -3.83 -0.54
N THR A 157 -21.42 -4.26 -0.33
CA THR A 157 -22.57 -3.35 -0.19
C THR A 157 -22.65 -2.80 1.24
N ASP A 158 -23.42 -1.74 1.42
CA ASP A 158 -23.69 -1.17 2.75
C ASP A 158 -24.47 -2.15 3.66
N ASP A 159 -25.25 -3.06 3.05
CA ASP A 159 -25.98 -4.12 3.73
C ASP A 159 -25.09 -5.32 4.14
N GLY A 160 -23.80 -5.30 3.80
CA GLY A 160 -22.81 -6.29 4.21
C GLY A 160 -22.58 -7.45 3.24
N THR A 161 -23.27 -7.48 2.09
CA THR A 161 -22.97 -8.46 1.03
C THR A 161 -21.56 -8.25 0.52
N THR A 162 -20.78 -9.32 0.41
CA THR A 162 -19.38 -9.24 -0.03
C THR A 162 -19.13 -10.19 -1.19
N VAL A 163 -18.45 -9.70 -2.22
CA VAL A 163 -17.90 -10.50 -3.31
C VAL A 163 -16.40 -10.25 -3.40
N SER A 164 -15.61 -11.31 -3.34
CA SER A 164 -14.15 -11.26 -3.34
C SER A 164 -13.61 -11.92 -4.61
N VAL A 165 -12.75 -11.21 -5.34
CA VAL A 165 -11.98 -11.76 -6.46
C VAL A 165 -10.54 -11.90 -6.04
N PHE A 166 -10.03 -13.12 -6.08
CA PHE A 166 -8.64 -13.45 -5.78
C PHE A 166 -7.93 -13.81 -7.08
N CYS A 167 -6.73 -13.27 -7.27
CA CYS A 167 -5.81 -13.67 -8.32
C CYS A 167 -4.50 -14.10 -7.66
N THR A 168 -4.10 -15.36 -7.79
CA THR A 168 -2.92 -15.93 -7.11
C THR A 168 -1.96 -16.57 -8.11
N TRP A 169 -0.66 -16.42 -7.90
CA TRP A 169 0.41 -17.03 -8.69
C TRP A 169 1.61 -17.26 -7.76
N ASN A 170 1.81 -18.48 -7.29
CA ASN A 170 2.98 -18.83 -6.48
C ASN A 170 3.65 -20.06 -7.10
N ASP A 171 4.61 -19.83 -7.98
CA ASP A 171 5.26 -20.87 -8.81
C ASP A 171 4.30 -21.60 -9.77
N HIS A 172 3.15 -21.00 -10.06
CA HIS A 172 2.17 -21.50 -11.02
C HIS A 172 1.55 -20.36 -11.84
N PRO A 173 0.93 -20.66 -13.00
CA PRO A 173 0.18 -19.66 -13.76
C PRO A 173 -0.91 -18.99 -12.91
N PRO A 174 -1.19 -17.69 -13.13
CA PRO A 174 -2.21 -16.98 -12.39
C PRO A 174 -3.57 -17.66 -12.44
N MET A 175 -4.12 -17.96 -11.28
CA MET A 175 -5.47 -18.49 -11.11
C MET A 175 -6.36 -17.41 -10.51
N VAL A 176 -7.57 -17.27 -11.07
CA VAL A 176 -8.56 -16.31 -10.58
C VAL A 176 -9.74 -17.06 -9.99
N GLU A 177 -10.11 -16.70 -8.77
CA GLU A 177 -11.23 -17.25 -8.00
C GLU A 177 -12.16 -16.11 -7.58
N ILE A 178 -13.47 -16.36 -7.65
CA ILE A 178 -14.51 -15.40 -7.26
C ILE A 178 -15.34 -16.08 -6.17
N VAL A 179 -15.40 -15.47 -4.99
CA VAL A 179 -16.01 -15.99 -3.75
C VAL A 179 -16.98 -14.99 -3.17
#